data_AF-A0A967VWH4-F1
#
_entry.id   AF-A0A967VWH4-F1
#
_cell.length_a   1.000
_cell.length_b   1.000
_cell.length_c   1.000
_cell.angle_alpha   90.00
_cell.angle_beta   90.00
_cell.angle_gamma   90.00
#
_symmetry.space_group_name_H-M   'P 1'
#
loop_
_entity.id
_entity.type
_entity.pdbx_description
1 polymer ?
#
loop_
_entity_poly.entity_id
_entity_poly.type
_entity_poly.pdbx_seq_one_letter_code
_entity_poly.pdbx_strand_id
1 'polypeptide(L)'
;MLGPSQPTEKDKMRNVDPRDSVYKQPDVSLLDDKQWAYIQKRYRISPRELEVAKLVCRGYVNGNIAKKLSVKPGTVKSHLKSIFGKTHARNKITLLLRFMEDVNNFFGESPGAASISIMGIKKPSRTTPASGDILKKG
;
A
#
# COMPACT_ATOMS: atom_id res chain seq x y z
N MET A 1 -39.10 -16.66 -0.84
CA MET A 1 -37.70 -16.40 -0.40
C MET A 1 -36.91 -15.90 -1.60
N LEU A 2 -36.46 -14.65 -1.60
CA LEU A 2 -35.59 -14.12 -2.66
C LEU A 2 -34.19 -14.69 -2.45
N GLY A 3 -33.70 -15.50 -3.41
CA GLY A 3 -32.33 -16.00 -3.41
C GLY A 3 -31.31 -14.85 -3.52
N PRO A 4 -30.02 -15.09 -3.22
CA PRO A 4 -29.01 -14.04 -3.29
C PRO A 4 -28.94 -13.47 -4.72
N SER A 5 -29.09 -12.15 -4.84
CA SER A 5 -29.00 -11.44 -6.12
C SER A 5 -27.67 -11.71 -6.81
N GLN A 6 -27.74 -12.06 -8.10
CA GLN A 6 -26.54 -12.28 -8.91
C GLN A 6 -25.70 -10.99 -9.04
N PRO A 7 -24.36 -11.06 -8.95
CA PRO A 7 -23.49 -9.89 -9.04
C PRO A 7 -23.52 -9.26 -10.45
N THR A 8 -23.54 -7.92 -10.51
CA THR A 8 -23.57 -7.16 -11.77
C THR A 8 -22.23 -7.23 -12.53
N GLU A 9 -22.20 -6.92 -13.83
CA GLU A 9 -20.95 -6.82 -14.62
C GLU A 9 -19.90 -5.88 -13.97
N LYS A 10 -20.37 -4.77 -13.41
CA LYS A 10 -19.54 -3.82 -12.65
C LYS A 10 -18.99 -4.43 -11.35
N ASP A 11 -19.70 -5.37 -10.73
CA ASP A 11 -19.21 -6.11 -9.55
C ASP A 11 -18.17 -7.16 -9.92
N LYS A 12 -18.27 -7.75 -11.12
CA LYS A 12 -17.26 -8.68 -11.65
C LYS A 12 -15.94 -7.97 -11.90
N MET A 13 -15.97 -6.84 -12.62
CA MET A 13 -14.78 -6.01 -12.88
C MET A 13 -14.12 -5.49 -11.60
N ARG A 14 -14.90 -5.19 -10.56
CA ARG A 14 -14.37 -4.72 -9.26
C ARG A 14 -13.75 -5.82 -8.40
N ASN A 15 -13.98 -7.10 -8.71
CA ASN A 15 -13.52 -8.25 -7.91
C ASN A 15 -12.61 -9.20 -8.71
N VAL A 16 -11.98 -8.68 -9.77
CA VAL A 16 -10.95 -9.42 -10.52
C VAL A 16 -9.75 -9.62 -9.60
N ASP A 17 -9.25 -10.86 -9.49
CA ASP A 17 -7.98 -11.09 -8.78
C ASP A 17 -6.90 -10.26 -9.46
N PRO A 18 -6.02 -9.57 -8.70
CA PRO A 18 -4.92 -8.85 -9.29
C PRO A 18 -4.04 -9.68 -10.25
N ARG A 19 -4.05 -11.02 -10.14
CA ARG A 19 -3.40 -11.94 -11.10
C ARG A 19 -4.17 -12.14 -12.42
N ASP A 20 -5.48 -11.96 -12.40
CA ASP A 20 -6.37 -12.09 -13.56
C ASP A 20 -6.65 -10.72 -14.21
N SER A 21 -6.08 -9.65 -13.65
CA SER A 21 -6.24 -8.28 -14.12
C SER A 21 -5.39 -8.02 -15.36
N VAL A 22 -6.00 -7.41 -16.39
CA VAL A 22 -5.29 -6.89 -17.57
C VAL A 22 -4.28 -5.79 -17.17
N TYR A 23 -4.53 -5.11 -16.05
CA TYR A 23 -3.59 -4.19 -15.44
C TYR A 23 -2.63 -4.96 -14.53
N LYS A 24 -1.35 -5.00 -14.93
CA LYS A 24 -0.28 -5.59 -14.11
C LYS A 24 -0.18 -4.87 -12.77
N GLN A 25 -0.06 -5.63 -11.69
CA GLN A 25 0.23 -5.04 -10.38
C GLN A 25 1.67 -4.54 -10.35
N PRO A 26 1.92 -3.39 -9.70
CA PRO A 26 3.29 -2.94 -9.47
C PRO A 26 3.98 -3.90 -8.50
N ASP A 27 5.19 -4.35 -8.86
CA ASP A 27 6.02 -5.21 -8.00
C ASP A 27 6.80 -4.37 -6.98
N VAL A 28 6.04 -3.66 -6.13
CA VAL A 28 6.60 -2.82 -5.07
C VAL A 28 5.97 -3.19 -3.74
N SER A 29 6.81 -3.32 -2.71
CA SER A 29 6.33 -3.43 -1.33
C SER A 29 6.25 -2.04 -0.73
N LEU A 30 5.10 -1.69 -0.13
CA LEU A 30 4.94 -0.42 0.56
C LEU A 30 5.93 -0.30 1.73
N LEU A 31 6.10 -1.39 2.49
CA LEU A 31 6.91 -1.47 3.70
C LEU A 31 7.64 -2.83 3.77
N ASP A 32 8.81 -2.85 4.41
CA ASP A 32 9.55 -4.07 4.77
C ASP A 32 9.06 -4.70 6.09
N ASP A 33 9.62 -5.85 6.47
CA ASP A 33 9.18 -6.59 7.67
C ASP A 33 9.42 -5.83 8.99
N LYS A 34 10.52 -5.07 9.10
CA LYS A 34 10.81 -4.27 10.29
C LYS A 34 9.80 -3.14 10.42
N GLN A 35 9.48 -2.49 9.31
CA GLN A 35 8.48 -1.43 9.23
C GLN A 35 7.07 -1.95 9.53
N TRP A 36 6.70 -3.13 9.04
CA TRP A 36 5.43 -3.77 9.39
C TRP A 36 5.34 -4.11 10.89
N ALA A 37 6.43 -4.61 11.49
CA ALA A 37 6.48 -4.88 12.93
C ALA A 37 6.30 -3.58 13.75
N TYR A 38 6.90 -2.47 13.30
CA TYR A 38 6.69 -1.16 13.90
C TYR A 38 5.22 -0.73 13.83
N ILE A 39 4.60 -0.74 12.64
CA ILE A 39 3.19 -0.39 12.46
C ILE A 39 2.27 -1.26 13.32
N GLN A 40 2.55 -2.57 13.37
CA GLN A 40 1.78 -3.50 14.17
C GLN A 40 1.80 -3.11 15.65
N LYS A 41 2.99 -2.83 16.19
CA LYS A 41 3.18 -2.42 17.59
C LYS A 41 2.55 -1.05 17.86
N ARG A 42 2.80 -0.06 16.99
CA ARG A 42 2.34 1.34 17.12
C ARG A 42 0.83 1.47 17.23
N TYR A 43 0.09 0.63 16.50
CA TYR A 43 -1.37 0.66 16.43
C TYR A 43 -2.07 -0.50 17.14
N ARG A 44 -1.32 -1.39 17.78
CA ARG A 44 -1.85 -2.62 18.40
C ARG A 44 -2.73 -3.42 17.42
N ILE A 45 -2.24 -3.54 16.18
CA ILE A 45 -2.89 -4.30 15.11
C ILE A 45 -2.69 -5.79 15.39
N SER A 46 -3.76 -6.59 15.34
CA SER A 46 -3.66 -8.03 15.54
C SER A 46 -2.95 -8.70 14.35
N PRO A 47 -2.40 -9.92 14.50
CA PRO A 47 -1.77 -10.63 13.38
C PRO A 47 -2.69 -10.73 12.16
N ARG A 48 -3.99 -10.98 12.38
CA ARG A 48 -4.97 -11.10 11.30
C ARG A 48 -5.30 -9.77 10.64
N GLU A 49 -5.37 -8.69 11.41
CA GLU A 49 -5.54 -7.35 10.86
C GLU A 49 -4.30 -6.92 10.06
N LEU A 50 -3.09 -7.32 10.47
CA LEU A 50 -1.85 -7.04 9.75
C LEU A 50 -1.84 -7.70 8.37
N GLU A 51 -2.27 -8.96 8.26
CA GLU A 51 -2.42 -9.65 6.98
C GLU A 51 -3.38 -8.92 6.04
N VAL A 52 -4.54 -8.47 6.57
CA VAL A 52 -5.51 -7.67 5.81
C VAL A 52 -4.89 -6.35 5.37
N ALA A 53 -4.20 -5.63 6.26
CA ALA A 53 -3.54 -4.36 5.96
C ALA A 53 -2.47 -4.52 4.85
N LYS A 54 -1.64 -5.56 4.92
CA LYS A 54 -0.64 -5.89 3.89
C LYS A 54 -1.28 -6.10 2.52
N LEU A 55 -2.36 -6.89 2.45
CA LEU A 55 -3.05 -7.13 1.18
C LEU A 55 -3.76 -5.89 0.63
N VAL A 56 -4.33 -5.05 1.50
CA VAL A 56 -4.92 -3.76 1.11
C VAL A 56 -3.85 -2.84 0.50
N CYS A 57 -2.67 -2.77 1.12
CA CYS A 57 -1.55 -1.97 0.61
C CYS A 57 -0.97 -2.50 -0.71
N ARG A 58 -1.19 -3.79 -1.02
CA ARG A 58 -0.90 -4.40 -2.33
C ARG A 58 -2.03 -4.22 -3.36
N GLY A 59 -3.03 -3.39 -3.07
CA GLY A 59 -4.12 -3.09 -4.01
C GLY A 59 -5.25 -4.13 -4.07
N TYR A 60 -5.25 -5.15 -3.20
CA TYR A 60 -6.32 -6.16 -3.22
C TYR A 60 -7.67 -5.56 -2.76
N VAL A 61 -8.72 -5.94 -3.46
CA VAL A 61 -10.11 -5.66 -3.06
C VAL A 61 -10.61 -6.70 -2.07
N ASN A 62 -11.66 -6.34 -1.31
CA ASN A 62 -12.11 -7.12 -0.16
C ASN A 62 -12.53 -8.55 -0.54
N GLY A 63 -13.05 -8.76 -1.75
CA GLY A 63 -13.39 -10.09 -2.27
C GLY A 63 -12.16 -10.99 -2.45
N ASN A 64 -11.08 -10.46 -3.01
CA ASN A 64 -9.84 -11.24 -3.21
C ASN A 64 -9.09 -11.46 -1.90
N ILE A 65 -9.11 -10.48 -0.98
CA ILE A 65 -8.58 -10.66 0.38
C ILE A 65 -9.32 -11.81 1.06
N ALA A 66 -10.66 -11.82 0.98
CA ALA A 66 -11.49 -12.85 1.57
C ALA A 66 -11.14 -14.25 1.03
N LYS A 67 -11.00 -14.38 -0.30
CA LYS A 67 -10.54 -15.62 -0.94
C LYS A 67 -9.16 -16.06 -0.46
N LYS A 68 -8.16 -15.16 -0.47
CA LYS A 68 -6.78 -15.45 -0.06
C LYS A 68 -6.67 -15.89 1.40
N LEU A 69 -7.50 -15.31 2.25
CA LEU A 69 -7.48 -15.54 3.68
C LEU A 69 -8.50 -16.62 4.12
N SER A 70 -9.24 -17.24 3.19
CA SER A 70 -10.31 -18.21 3.47
C SER A 70 -11.35 -17.72 4.48
N VAL A 71 -11.81 -16.46 4.32
CA VAL A 71 -12.84 -15.84 5.17
C VAL A 71 -13.96 -15.23 4.33
N LYS A 72 -15.05 -14.80 4.97
CA LYS A 72 -16.13 -14.08 4.29
C LYS A 72 -15.71 -12.62 3.99
N PRO A 73 -16.19 -12.00 2.90
CA PRO A 73 -15.96 -10.58 2.63
C PRO A 73 -16.41 -9.64 3.76
N GLY A 74 -17.46 -10.02 4.49
CA GLY A 74 -17.91 -9.31 5.70
C GLY A 74 -16.84 -9.29 6.80
N THR A 75 -16.13 -10.39 7.01
CA THR A 75 -15.02 -10.49 7.98
C THR A 75 -13.89 -9.53 7.61
N VAL A 76 -13.54 -9.42 6.33
CA VAL A 76 -12.55 -8.44 5.85
C VAL A 76 -12.99 -7.01 6.13
N LYS A 77 -14.27 -6.68 5.91
CA LYS A 77 -14.83 -5.37 6.25
C LYS A 77 -14.75 -5.09 7.75
N SER A 78 -15.00 -6.07 8.60
CA SER A 78 -14.87 -5.94 10.05
C SER A 78 -13.43 -5.67 10.48
N HIS A 79 -12.45 -6.40 9.93
CA HIS A 79 -11.03 -6.12 10.18
C HIS A 79 -10.64 -4.72 9.71
N LEU A 80 -11.07 -4.29 8.52
CA LEU A 80 -10.83 -2.93 8.02
C LEU A 80 -11.43 -1.86 8.93
N LYS A 81 -12.65 -2.06 9.44
CA LYS A 81 -13.27 -1.14 10.41
C LYS A 81 -12.43 -1.01 11.69
N SER A 82 -11.93 -2.12 12.21
CA SER A 82 -11.03 -2.13 13.38
C SER A 82 -9.72 -1.39 13.07
N ILE A 83 -9.09 -1.68 11.93
CA ILE A 83 -7.85 -1.02 11.49
C ILE A 83 -8.06 0.49 11.37
N PHE A 84 -9.12 0.94 10.69
CA PHE A 84 -9.45 2.36 10.56
C PHE A 84 -9.72 3.03 11.90
N GLY A 85 -10.36 2.33 12.84
CA GLY A 85 -10.55 2.81 14.20
C GLY A 85 -9.22 3.01 14.95
N LYS A 86 -8.27 2.08 14.78
CA LYS A 86 -6.95 2.11 15.43
C LYS A 86 -6.01 3.17 14.83
N THR A 87 -6.09 3.38 13.52
CA THR A 87 -5.17 4.29 12.78
C THR A 87 -5.75 5.67 12.52
N HIS A 88 -7.03 5.88 12.83
CA HIS A 88 -7.80 7.08 12.50
C HIS A 88 -7.84 7.40 11.00
N ALA A 89 -7.58 6.42 10.14
CA ALA A 89 -7.72 6.56 8.70
C ALA A 89 -9.20 6.46 8.30
N ARG A 90 -9.62 7.28 7.33
CA ARG A 90 -11.02 7.32 6.85
C ARG A 90 -11.27 6.42 5.65
N ASN A 91 -10.21 6.08 4.92
CA ASN A 91 -10.25 5.26 3.71
C ASN A 91 -8.90 4.57 3.48
N LYS A 92 -8.84 3.70 2.46
CA LYS A 92 -7.61 2.95 2.13
C LYS A 92 -6.43 3.88 1.81
N ILE A 93 -6.65 4.97 1.07
CA ILE A 93 -5.57 5.89 0.69
C ILE A 93 -4.97 6.58 1.92
N THR A 94 -5.82 7.13 2.79
CA THR A 94 -5.38 7.74 4.06
C THR A 94 -4.71 6.74 4.98
N LEU A 95 -5.09 5.45 4.94
CA LEU A 95 -4.40 4.40 5.69
C LEU A 95 -2.97 4.19 5.18
N LEU A 96 -2.77 4.10 3.86
CA LEU A 96 -1.46 3.95 3.24
C LEU A 96 -0.56 5.14 3.59
N LEU A 97 -1.07 6.36 3.41
CA LEU A 97 -0.33 7.58 3.72
C LEU A 97 0.04 7.67 5.21
N ARG A 98 -0.87 7.28 6.11
CA ARG A 98 -0.61 7.24 7.56
C ARG A 98 0.54 6.29 7.88
N PHE A 99 0.52 5.08 7.33
CA PHE A 99 1.60 4.11 7.56
C PHE A 99 2.95 4.63 7.07
N MET A 100 3.00 5.27 5.89
CA MET A 100 4.21 5.88 5.36
C MET A 100 4.71 7.02 6.24
N GLU A 101 3.81 7.91 6.67
CA GLU A 101 4.13 9.03 7.56
C GLU A 101 4.74 8.55 8.88
N ASP A 102 4.13 7.57 9.54
CA ASP A 102 4.63 7.06 10.82
C ASP A 102 5.97 6.34 10.68
N VAL A 103 6.13 5.55 9.61
CA VAL A 103 7.40 4.87 9.31
C VAL A 103 8.50 5.89 9.03
N ASN A 104 8.22 6.92 8.22
CA ASN A 104 9.19 7.97 7.94
C ASN A 104 9.57 8.74 9.20
N ASN A 105 8.61 9.03 10.09
CA ASN A 105 8.88 9.74 11.34
C ASN A 105 9.67 8.89 12.35
N PHE A 106 9.56 7.56 12.30
CA PHE A 106 10.24 6.67 13.24
C PHE A 106 11.61 6.18 12.76
N PHE A 107 11.72 5.81 11.48
CA PHE A 107 12.97 5.33 10.90
C PHE A 107 13.80 6.46 10.26
N GLY A 108 13.22 7.64 10.07
CA GLY A 108 13.87 8.80 9.48
C GLY A 108 14.40 9.76 10.54
N GLU A 109 15.56 9.47 11.12
CA GLU A 109 16.41 10.54 11.68
C GLU A 109 17.25 11.17 10.56
N SER A 110 16.64 12.11 9.82
CA SER A 110 17.28 13.39 9.44
C SER A 110 16.27 14.27 8.69
N PRO A 111 15.93 15.48 9.18
CA PRO A 111 14.97 16.41 8.57
C PRO A 111 15.53 17.12 7.30
N GLY A 112 16.27 16.39 6.47
CA GLY A 112 16.76 16.82 5.15
C GLY A 112 16.69 15.73 4.07
N ALA A 113 16.25 14.52 4.42
CA ALA A 113 16.21 13.36 3.54
C ALA A 113 14.77 12.93 3.20
N ALA A 114 13.84 13.89 3.07
CA ALA A 114 12.51 13.65 2.51
C ALA A 114 12.60 13.28 1.02
N SER A 115 13.15 12.11 0.75
CA SER A 115 13.00 11.37 -0.49
C SER A 115 12.01 10.27 -0.16
N ILE A 116 10.79 10.37 -0.67
CA ILE A 116 9.96 9.17 -0.83
C ILE A 116 10.73 8.29 -1.84
N SER A 117 11.62 7.44 -1.33
CA SER A 117 12.27 6.42 -2.14
C SER A 117 11.20 5.37 -2.43
N ILE A 118 10.50 5.54 -3.55
CA ILE A 118 9.74 4.43 -4.14
C ILE A 118 10.79 3.38 -4.54
N MET A 119 10.95 2.34 -3.71
CA MET A 119 11.87 1.24 -4.03
C MET A 119 11.48 0.65 -5.39
N GLY A 120 12.37 0.82 -6.38
CA GLY A 120 12.19 0.39 -7.77
C GLY A 120 12.67 1.41 -8.81
N ILE A 121 12.71 2.71 -8.50
CA ILE A 121 13.28 3.73 -9.41
C ILE A 121 14.68 4.09 -8.92
N LYS A 122 15.72 3.61 -9.62
CA LYS A 122 17.08 4.14 -9.47
C LYS A 122 17.01 5.65 -9.75
N LYS A 123 17.18 6.48 -8.73
CA LYS A 123 17.37 7.94 -8.91
C LYS A 123 18.41 8.12 -10.02
N PRO A 124 18.14 8.88 -11.10
CA PRO A 124 19.21 9.25 -12.01
C PRO A 124 20.27 9.94 -11.15
N SER A 125 21.50 9.42 -11.24
CA SER A 125 22.66 10.05 -10.60
C SER A 125 22.63 11.52 -10.97
N ARG A 126 22.58 12.40 -9.96
CA ARG A 126 22.88 13.82 -10.17
C ARG A 126 24.34 13.90 -10.61
N THR A 127 24.58 13.78 -11.91
CA THR A 127 25.78 14.32 -12.52
C THR A 127 25.57 15.83 -12.50
N THR A 128 26.14 16.48 -11.49
CA THR A 128 26.50 17.89 -11.59
C THR A 128 27.25 18.07 -12.91
N PRO A 129 26.79 18.91 -13.84
CA PRO A 129 27.63 19.29 -14.96
C PRO A 129 28.84 20.01 -14.38
N ALA A 130 30.03 19.52 -14.69
CA ALA A 130 31.26 20.21 -14.36
C ALA A 130 31.21 21.62 -14.97
N SER A 131 31.48 22.63 -14.15
CA SER A 131 31.78 23.97 -14.62
C SER A 131 32.94 23.91 -15.60
N GLY A 132 32.76 24.55 -16.76
CA GLY A 132 33.81 24.82 -17.72
C GLY A 132 33.69 23.99 -18.98
N ASP A 133 33.00 24.55 -19.98
CA ASP A 133 33.46 24.58 -21.38
C ASP A 133 32.53 25.53 -22.15
N ILE A 134 32.69 26.81 -21.83
CA ILE A 134 32.43 27.86 -22.80
C ILE A 134 33.62 27.82 -23.74
N LEU A 135 33.34 27.78 -25.05
CA LEU A 135 34.09 28.35 -26.18
C LEU A 135 34.44 27.35 -27.31
N LYS A 136 34.03 27.79 -28.51
CA LYS A 136 34.49 27.44 -29.87
C LYS A 136 33.76 26.33 -30.62
N LYS A 137 32.89 26.75 -31.54
CA LYS A 137 33.06 26.67 -33.01
C LYS A 137 32.04 27.65 -33.61
N GLY A 138 32.40 28.55 -34.51
CA GLY A 138 33.28 28.34 -35.67
C GLY A 138 32.36 28.11 -36.85
#